data_AF-T0LCR0-F1
#
_entry.id   AF-T0LCR0-F1
#
_cell.length_a   1.000
_cell.length_b   1.000
_cell.length_c   1.000
_cell.angle_alpha   90.00
_cell.angle_beta   90.00
_cell.angle_gamma   90.00
#
_symmetry.space_group_name_H-M   'P 1'
#
loop_
_entity.id
_entity.type
_entity.pdbx_description
1 polymer ?
#
loop_
_entity_poly.entity_id
_entity_poly.type
_entity_poly.pdbx_seq_one_letter_code
_entity_poly.pdbx_strand_id
1 'polypeptide(L)'
;MSYQQSESTKRVIDNIQRDGHKITPKKTMRAWHLPATSELPIPADASVRPGNLWLEEGNKKAGFKHMQVPDKKSAFEGVGIPVKQQREKLPAMCEAMTTAGRHIGFQSEDHPTPRPVMSTYMDGRVMKASLTVGSNGFVVGINPQGSKLPPSACARGEVSDRTMEKLYSYPLNCPDRRRTDEAKKGAMEKKEPAVAKAKTSHFGRFFKG
;
A
#
# COMPACT_ATOMS: atom_id res chain seq x y z
N MET A 1 -1.73 20.10 13.24
CA MET A 1 -0.30 19.80 13.04
C MET A 1 0.04 20.05 11.58
N SER A 2 1.00 20.94 11.31
CA SER A 2 1.53 21.19 9.97
C SER A 2 2.33 19.96 9.54
N TYR A 3 1.96 19.32 8.42
CA TYR A 3 2.72 18.20 7.88
C TYR A 3 4.00 18.75 7.23
N GLN A 4 5.15 18.49 7.84
CA GLN A 4 6.44 18.92 7.28
C GLN A 4 6.85 17.95 6.17
N GLN A 5 6.89 18.45 4.93
CA GLN A 5 7.31 17.66 3.77
C GLN A 5 8.78 17.26 3.89
N SER A 6 9.11 16.01 3.53
CA SER A 6 10.50 15.58 3.45
C SER A 6 11.24 16.33 2.34
N GLU A 7 12.56 16.40 2.45
CA GLU A 7 13.42 16.99 1.40
C GLU A 7 13.25 16.28 0.05
N SER A 8 13.02 14.97 0.05
CA SER A 8 12.71 14.21 -1.17
C SER A 8 11.39 14.67 -1.82
N THR A 9 10.34 14.87 -1.02
CA THR A 9 9.06 15.38 -1.53
C THR A 9 9.20 16.80 -2.08
N LYS A 10 9.98 17.68 -1.43
CA LYS A 10 10.23 19.04 -1.94
C LYS A 10 10.90 19.01 -3.31
N ARG A 11 11.93 18.18 -3.51
CA ARG A 11 12.59 18.02 -4.81
C ARG A 11 11.64 17.54 -5.90
N VAL A 12 10.74 16.60 -5.58
CA VAL A 12 9.73 16.15 -6.56
C VAL A 12 8.77 17.28 -6.91
N ILE A 13 8.32 18.06 -5.92
CA ILE A 13 7.46 19.22 -6.14
C ILE A 13 8.15 20.25 -7.04
N ASP A 14 9.42 20.55 -6.79
CA ASP A 14 10.20 21.48 -7.62
C ASP A 14 10.32 21.00 -9.06
N ASN A 15 10.55 19.69 -9.27
CA ASN A 15 10.58 19.10 -10.62
C ASN A 15 9.22 19.24 -11.32
N ILE A 16 8.12 18.93 -10.64
CA ILE A 16 6.76 19.10 -11.19
C ILE A 16 6.50 20.56 -11.59
N GLN A 17 6.97 21.53 -10.80
CA GLN A 17 6.86 22.95 -11.13
C GLN A 17 7.72 23.34 -12.34
N ARG A 18 8.94 22.80 -12.45
CA ARG A 18 9.83 23.01 -13.60
C ARG A 18 9.26 22.42 -14.89
N ASP A 19 8.53 21.32 -14.80
CA ASP A 19 7.79 20.71 -15.91
C ASP A 19 6.56 21.55 -16.32
N GLY A 20 6.33 22.71 -15.69
CA GLY A 20 5.26 23.65 -16.03
C GLY A 20 3.90 23.29 -15.44
N HIS A 21 3.83 22.28 -14.57
CA HIS A 21 2.57 21.85 -13.97
C HIS A 21 2.18 22.73 -12.79
N LYS A 22 0.88 23.07 -12.73
CA LYS A 22 0.30 23.83 -11.61
C LYS A 22 0.14 22.92 -10.40
N ILE A 23 1.08 23.04 -9.45
CA ILE A 23 1.04 22.40 -8.14
C ILE A 23 1.17 23.48 -7.05
N THR A 24 0.43 23.32 -5.96
CA THR A 24 0.44 24.19 -4.79
C THR A 24 1.16 23.48 -3.65
N PRO A 25 2.46 23.75 -3.38
CA PRO A 25 3.25 22.98 -2.40
C PRO A 25 2.59 22.85 -1.02
N LYS A 26 1.93 23.91 -0.54
CA LYS A 26 1.23 23.93 0.76
C LYS A 26 0.00 23.02 0.82
N LYS A 27 -0.60 22.69 -0.33
CA LYS A 27 -1.77 21.80 -0.46
C LYS A 27 -1.37 20.40 -0.90
N THR A 28 -0.10 20.18 -1.26
CA THR A 28 0.42 18.87 -1.64
C THR A 28 0.49 17.98 -0.41
N MET A 29 -0.30 16.91 -0.44
CA MET A 29 -0.29 15.88 0.60
C MET A 29 0.83 14.89 0.38
N ARG A 30 1.11 14.55 -0.89
CA ARG A 30 2.17 13.62 -1.26
C ARG A 30 2.60 13.86 -2.71
N ALA A 31 3.90 13.74 -2.99
CA ALA A 31 4.45 13.76 -4.34
C ALA A 31 5.61 12.77 -4.42
N TRP A 32 5.70 12.03 -5.53
CA TRP A 32 6.69 10.97 -5.74
C TRP A 32 7.05 10.81 -7.21
N HIS A 33 8.22 10.20 -7.46
CA HIS A 33 8.63 9.80 -8.80
C HIS A 33 7.88 8.54 -9.23
N LEU A 34 7.38 8.51 -10.48
CA LEU A 34 6.85 7.30 -11.08
C LEU A 34 8.02 6.48 -11.65
N PRO A 35 8.36 5.30 -11.09
CA PRO A 35 9.46 4.53 -11.62
C PRO A 35 9.13 3.99 -13.02
N ALA A 36 10.14 3.88 -13.89
CA ALA A 36 9.98 3.29 -15.23
C ALA A 36 9.35 1.88 -15.20
N THR A 37 9.61 1.15 -14.12
CA THR A 37 9.09 -0.19 -13.80
C THR A 37 7.66 -0.18 -13.24
N SER A 38 6.97 0.97 -13.20
CA SER A 38 5.56 1.03 -12.85
C SER A 38 4.70 0.31 -13.89
N GLU A 39 3.74 -0.49 -13.40
CA GLU A 39 2.70 -1.11 -14.22
C GLU A 39 1.51 -0.18 -14.47
N LEU A 40 1.49 1.04 -13.91
CA LEU A 40 0.42 1.99 -14.17
C LEU A 40 0.33 2.24 -15.70
N PRO A 41 -0.84 2.01 -16.33
CA PRO A 41 -1.03 2.36 -17.72
C PRO A 41 -0.86 3.85 -17.96
N ILE A 42 -0.47 4.22 -19.18
CA ILE A 42 -0.44 5.63 -19.59
C ILE A 42 -1.90 6.13 -19.53
N PRO A 43 -2.17 7.28 -18.87
CA PRO A 43 -3.51 7.85 -18.86
C PRO A 43 -4.05 8.04 -20.27
N ALA A 44 -5.34 7.78 -20.50
CA ALA A 44 -5.93 7.81 -21.84
C ALA A 44 -5.80 9.17 -22.54
N ASP A 45 -5.72 10.26 -21.77
CA ASP A 45 -5.54 11.63 -22.24
C ASP A 45 -4.06 12.05 -22.38
N ALA A 46 -3.11 11.15 -22.14
CA ALA A 46 -1.68 11.43 -22.14
C ALA A 46 -0.96 10.87 -23.37
N SER A 47 -0.13 11.69 -24.01
CA SER A 47 0.78 11.24 -25.08
C SER A 47 2.03 10.55 -24.54
N VAL A 48 2.42 10.87 -23.29
CA VAL A 48 3.62 10.36 -22.65
C VAL A 48 3.28 9.96 -21.21
N ARG A 49 3.96 8.93 -20.70
CA ARG A 49 3.87 8.54 -19.29
C ARG A 49 4.37 9.69 -18.40
N PRO A 50 3.61 10.14 -17.38
CA PRO A 50 4.10 11.16 -16.45
C PRO A 50 5.29 10.62 -15.64
N GLY A 51 6.36 11.40 -15.52
CA GLY A 51 7.55 11.02 -14.74
C GLY A 51 7.37 11.20 -13.22
N ASN A 52 6.45 12.08 -12.83
CA ASN A 52 6.17 12.44 -11.44
C ASN A 52 4.66 12.39 -11.20
N LEU A 53 4.25 11.93 -10.01
CA LEU A 53 2.87 11.96 -9.57
C LEU A 53 2.71 12.77 -8.29
N TRP A 54 1.55 13.39 -8.10
CA TRP A 54 1.23 14.06 -6.85
C TRP A 54 -0.25 14.00 -6.51
N LEU A 55 -0.52 14.10 -5.21
CA LEU A 55 -1.85 14.23 -4.63
C LEU A 55 -1.90 15.52 -3.82
N GLU A 56 -2.88 16.37 -4.14
CA GLU A 56 -3.22 17.54 -3.35
C GLU A 56 -4.48 17.31 -2.51
N GLU A 57 -4.74 18.20 -1.55
CA GLU A 57 -6.02 18.25 -0.83
C GLU A 57 -7.21 18.31 -1.79
N GLY A 58 -7.08 19.09 -2.87
CA GLY A 58 -8.10 19.20 -3.91
C GLY A 58 -9.45 19.73 -3.43
N ASN A 59 -10.52 19.23 -4.04
CA ASN A 59 -11.91 19.60 -3.79
C ASN A 59 -12.84 18.37 -3.92
N LYS A 60 -14.17 18.56 -3.92
CA LYS A 60 -15.13 17.44 -3.99
C LYS A 60 -15.09 16.66 -5.32
N LYS A 61 -14.47 17.21 -6.37
CA LYS A 61 -14.37 16.61 -7.71
C LYS A 61 -13.02 15.96 -7.99
N ALA A 62 -11.93 16.43 -7.37
CA ALA A 62 -10.59 15.84 -7.56
C ALA A 62 -9.69 16.01 -6.32
N GLY A 63 -8.70 15.14 -6.16
CA GLY A 63 -7.73 15.13 -5.06
C GLY A 63 -8.25 14.41 -3.81
N PHE A 64 -7.60 14.63 -2.67
CA PHE A 64 -7.93 13.90 -1.44
C PHE A 64 -9.37 14.15 -0.96
N LYS A 65 -9.88 15.38 -1.03
CA LYS A 65 -11.28 15.69 -0.65
C LYS A 65 -12.30 14.93 -1.49
N HIS A 66 -11.98 14.61 -2.73
CA HIS A 66 -12.84 13.79 -3.58
C HIS A 66 -12.93 12.35 -3.07
N MET A 67 -11.86 11.81 -2.47
CA MET A 67 -11.85 10.49 -1.84
C MET A 67 -12.60 10.46 -0.50
N GLN A 68 -12.84 11.64 0.09
CA GLN A 68 -13.46 11.81 1.41
C GLN A 68 -14.96 12.13 1.37
N VAL A 69 -15.58 12.14 0.19
CA VAL A 69 -17.05 12.27 0.09
C VAL A 69 -17.72 11.06 0.80
N PRO A 70 -18.91 11.23 1.42
CA PRO A 70 -19.49 10.24 2.33
C PRO A 70 -19.49 8.79 1.79
N ASP A 71 -19.94 8.58 0.56
CA ASP A 71 -20.04 7.24 -0.04
C ASP A 71 -18.68 6.58 -0.29
N LYS A 72 -17.65 7.37 -0.61
CA LYS A 72 -16.29 6.83 -0.81
C LYS A 72 -15.61 6.55 0.52
N LYS A 73 -15.83 7.44 1.48
CA LYS A 73 -15.30 7.33 2.83
C LYS A 73 -15.76 6.02 3.50
N SER A 74 -17.04 5.67 3.38
CA SER A 74 -17.58 4.40 3.86
C SER A 74 -17.08 3.21 3.06
N ALA A 75 -16.90 3.33 1.74
CA ALA A 75 -16.32 2.26 0.92
C ALA A 75 -14.89 1.90 1.35
N PHE A 76 -14.06 2.89 1.70
CA PHE A 76 -12.70 2.64 2.22
C PHE A 76 -12.72 1.98 3.60
N GLU A 77 -13.67 2.36 4.46
CA GLU A 77 -13.87 1.70 5.74
C GLU A 77 -14.30 0.23 5.57
N GLY A 78 -15.18 -0.05 4.60
CA GLY A 78 -15.62 -1.40 4.26
C GLY A 78 -14.50 -2.33 3.76
N VAL A 79 -13.42 -1.78 3.18
CA VAL A 79 -12.20 -2.55 2.84
C VAL A 79 -11.13 -2.46 3.94
N GLY A 80 -11.51 -1.96 5.12
CA GLY A 80 -10.71 -1.98 6.33
C GLY A 80 -9.71 -0.83 6.47
N ILE A 81 -9.90 0.30 5.79
CA ILE A 81 -9.15 1.54 6.05
C ILE A 81 -10.01 2.44 6.95
N PRO A 82 -9.78 2.46 8.27
CA PRO A 82 -10.62 3.21 9.20
C PRO A 82 -10.61 4.69 8.87
N VAL A 83 -11.77 5.35 9.02
CA VAL A 83 -11.95 6.79 8.75
C VAL A 83 -10.84 7.65 9.34
N LYS A 84 -10.44 7.38 10.59
CA LYS A 84 -9.41 8.13 11.31
C LYS A 84 -8.01 8.05 10.66
N GLN A 85 -7.75 6.98 9.90
CA GLN A 85 -6.45 6.71 9.27
C GLN A 85 -6.42 7.07 7.78
N GLN A 86 -7.56 7.40 7.16
CA GLN A 86 -7.63 7.63 5.71
C GLN A 86 -6.76 8.80 5.25
N ARG A 87 -6.57 9.84 6.08
CA ARG A 87 -5.70 10.98 5.74
C ARG A 87 -4.25 10.57 5.47
N GLU A 88 -3.77 9.56 6.18
CA GLU A 88 -2.40 9.07 6.03
C GLU A 88 -2.35 7.91 5.03
N LYS A 89 -3.30 6.97 5.13
CA LYS A 89 -3.31 5.74 4.33
C LYS A 89 -3.65 5.94 2.86
N LEU A 90 -4.59 6.81 2.51
CA LEU A 90 -4.99 6.98 1.11
C LEU A 90 -3.88 7.58 0.23
N PRO A 91 -3.16 8.65 0.65
CA PRO A 91 -1.98 9.11 -0.09
C PRO A 91 -0.92 8.02 -0.22
N ALA A 92 -0.67 7.26 0.86
CA ALA A 92 0.28 6.15 0.86
C ALA A 92 -0.12 5.03 -0.11
N MET A 93 -1.42 4.76 -0.21
CA MET A 93 -1.98 3.74 -1.09
C MET A 93 -1.82 4.15 -2.55
N CYS A 94 -2.03 5.43 -2.87
CA CYS A 94 -1.78 5.95 -4.21
C CYS A 94 -0.31 5.78 -4.63
N GLU A 95 0.64 6.11 -3.76
CA GLU A 95 2.06 5.89 -4.05
C GLU A 95 2.38 4.39 -4.18
N ALA A 96 1.92 3.55 -3.26
CA ALA A 96 2.19 2.12 -3.29
C ALA A 96 1.63 1.46 -4.56
N MET A 97 0.41 1.81 -4.97
CA MET A 97 -0.21 1.31 -6.20
C MET A 97 0.55 1.69 -7.46
N THR A 98 1.10 2.89 -7.51
CA THR A 98 1.75 3.41 -8.73
C THR A 98 3.24 3.09 -8.78
N THR A 99 3.90 2.88 -7.65
CA THR A 99 5.35 2.62 -7.62
C THR A 99 5.71 1.15 -7.56
N ALA A 100 4.83 0.34 -6.98
CA ALA A 100 5.05 -1.07 -6.75
C ALA A 100 3.81 -1.91 -7.01
N GLY A 101 2.64 -1.33 -7.25
CA GLY A 101 1.43 -2.08 -7.51
C GLY A 101 1.43 -2.76 -8.87
N ARG A 102 0.55 -3.75 -8.98
CA ARG A 102 0.30 -4.53 -10.19
C ARG A 102 -0.97 -4.04 -10.87
N HIS A 103 -0.95 -3.85 -12.18
CA HIS A 103 -2.15 -3.56 -12.93
C HIS A 103 -2.93 -4.87 -13.17
N ILE A 104 -4.21 -4.90 -12.79
CA ILE A 104 -5.02 -6.13 -12.78
C ILE A 104 -6.31 -6.05 -13.62
N GLY A 105 -6.52 -4.95 -14.35
CA GLY A 105 -7.69 -4.73 -15.20
C GLY A 105 -8.20 -3.30 -15.11
N PHE A 106 -9.39 -3.04 -15.64
CA PHE A 106 -9.99 -1.71 -15.66
C PHE A 106 -11.36 -1.69 -14.98
N GLN A 107 -11.74 -0.52 -14.46
CA GLN A 107 -13.10 -0.23 -14.02
C GLN A 107 -13.79 0.62 -15.09
N SER A 108 -15.06 0.30 -15.35
CA SER A 108 -15.88 0.96 -16.37
C SER A 108 -15.23 0.83 -17.76
N GLU A 109 -14.98 -0.42 -18.17
CA GLU A 109 -14.32 -0.76 -19.45
C GLU A 109 -15.05 -0.16 -20.66
N ASP A 110 -16.38 -0.02 -20.58
CA ASP A 110 -17.20 0.59 -21.62
C ASP A 110 -17.16 2.14 -21.63
N HIS A 111 -16.42 2.76 -20.72
CA HIS A 111 -16.25 4.22 -20.67
C HIS A 111 -15.08 4.66 -21.56
N PRO A 112 -15.17 5.82 -22.25
CA PRO A 112 -14.05 6.35 -23.07
C PRO A 112 -12.73 6.55 -22.32
N THR A 113 -12.81 6.67 -20.99
CA THR A 113 -11.66 6.77 -20.09
C THR A 113 -11.79 5.73 -18.98
N PRO A 114 -11.46 4.46 -19.26
CA PRO A 114 -11.55 3.39 -18.28
C PRO A 114 -10.49 3.60 -17.20
N ARG A 115 -10.81 3.28 -15.94
CA ARG A 115 -9.91 3.55 -14.81
C ARG A 115 -9.07 2.32 -14.50
N PRO A 116 -7.73 2.38 -14.53
CA PRO A 116 -6.91 1.22 -14.20
C PRO A 116 -7.17 0.77 -12.76
N VAL A 117 -7.34 -0.53 -12.58
CA VAL A 117 -7.44 -1.20 -11.28
C VAL A 117 -6.06 -1.71 -10.91
N MET A 118 -5.54 -1.20 -9.80
CA MET A 118 -4.24 -1.57 -9.26
C MET A 118 -4.42 -2.45 -8.04
N SER A 119 -3.64 -3.52 -7.97
CA SER A 119 -3.43 -4.33 -6.77
C SER A 119 -2.16 -3.84 -6.08
N THR A 120 -2.22 -3.65 -4.77
CA THR A 120 -1.06 -3.34 -3.94
C THR A 120 -1.16 -4.09 -2.62
N TYR A 121 -0.15 -4.00 -1.78
CA TYR A 121 -0.19 -4.59 -0.45
C TYR A 121 0.10 -3.54 0.62
N MET A 122 -0.78 -3.48 1.61
CA MET A 122 -0.80 -2.46 2.65
C MET A 122 -1.42 -3.05 3.91
N ASP A 123 -0.84 -2.73 5.06
CA ASP A 123 -1.24 -3.26 6.37
C ASP A 123 -1.39 -4.79 6.43
N GLY A 124 -0.44 -5.53 5.88
CA GLY A 124 -0.45 -7.00 5.94
C GLY A 124 -1.43 -7.68 4.98
N ARG A 125 -2.06 -6.94 4.06
CA ARG A 125 -3.06 -7.50 3.12
C ARG A 125 -3.00 -6.90 1.73
N VAL A 126 -3.52 -7.65 0.76
CA VAL A 126 -3.71 -7.19 -0.61
C VAL A 126 -4.90 -6.23 -0.68
N MET A 127 -4.69 -5.05 -1.25
CA MET A 127 -5.68 -4.02 -1.47
C MET A 127 -5.85 -3.78 -2.98
N LYS A 128 -7.10 -3.66 -3.43
CA LYS A 128 -7.43 -3.38 -4.84
C LYS A 128 -8.22 -2.09 -4.92
N ALA A 129 -7.85 -1.21 -5.84
CA ALA A 129 -8.62 0.00 -6.11
C ALA A 129 -8.43 0.43 -7.56
N SER A 130 -9.45 1.08 -8.10
CA SER A 130 -9.29 1.85 -9.32
C SER A 130 -8.65 3.20 -8.99
N LEU A 131 -7.68 3.60 -9.79
CA LEU A 131 -6.94 4.85 -9.64
C LEU A 131 -7.18 5.72 -10.86
N THR A 132 -7.37 7.02 -10.64
CA THR A 132 -7.48 8.01 -11.72
C THR A 132 -6.34 9.00 -11.59
N VAL A 133 -5.49 9.02 -12.61
CA VAL A 133 -4.36 9.93 -12.77
C VAL A 133 -4.59 10.72 -14.05
N GLY A 134 -4.49 12.05 -13.98
CA GLY A 134 -4.56 12.89 -15.17
C GLY A 134 -3.27 12.79 -15.99
N SER A 135 -3.32 13.20 -17.25
CA SER A 135 -2.15 13.21 -18.15
C SER A 135 -0.92 13.94 -17.61
N ASN A 136 -1.12 14.94 -16.75
CA ASN A 136 -0.04 15.68 -16.10
C ASN A 136 0.58 14.97 -14.89
N GLY A 137 0.05 13.84 -14.43
CA GLY A 137 0.50 13.14 -13.21
C GLY A 137 -0.28 13.50 -11.94
N PHE A 138 -1.29 14.37 -12.02
CA PHE A 138 -2.15 14.67 -10.89
C PHE A 138 -3.06 13.49 -10.54
N VAL A 139 -3.04 13.05 -9.29
CA VAL A 139 -3.96 12.01 -8.80
C VAL A 139 -5.33 12.63 -8.52
N VAL A 140 -6.29 12.35 -9.39
CA VAL A 140 -7.67 12.83 -9.31
C VAL A 140 -8.44 12.10 -8.20
N GLY A 141 -8.23 10.79 -8.06
CA GLY A 141 -8.99 10.00 -7.11
C GLY A 141 -8.61 8.53 -7.11
N ILE A 142 -9.01 7.87 -6.04
CA ILE A 142 -8.93 6.42 -5.87
C ILE A 142 -10.30 5.92 -5.41
N ASN A 143 -10.68 4.72 -5.81
CA ASN A 143 -11.94 4.09 -5.42
C ASN A 143 -11.67 2.61 -5.09
N PRO A 144 -11.91 2.16 -3.85
CA PRO A 144 -11.60 0.80 -3.47
C PRO A 144 -12.54 -0.16 -4.20
N GLN A 145 -12.01 -1.32 -4.60
CA GLN A 145 -12.84 -2.39 -5.11
C GLN A 145 -13.24 -3.27 -3.93
N GLY A 146 -14.55 -3.33 -3.65
CA GLY A 146 -15.12 -4.39 -2.82
C GLY A 146 -14.90 -5.75 -3.49
N SER A 147 -15.04 -6.84 -2.76
CA SER A 147 -14.78 -8.23 -3.17
C SER A 147 -15.58 -8.78 -4.38
N LYS A 148 -16.14 -7.92 -5.24
CA LYS A 148 -17.01 -8.25 -6.37
C LYS A 148 -16.31 -8.42 -7.72
N LEU A 149 -14.98 -8.28 -7.81
CA LEU A 149 -14.27 -8.73 -9.02
C LEU A 149 -14.31 -10.27 -9.02
N PRO A 150 -15.00 -10.94 -9.96
CA PRO A 150 -14.85 -12.38 -10.09
C PRO A 150 -13.36 -12.65 -10.31
N PRO A 151 -12.79 -13.72 -9.72
CA PRO A 151 -11.46 -14.15 -10.11
C PRO A 151 -11.55 -14.51 -11.59
N SER A 152 -11.17 -13.58 -12.47
CA SER A 152 -10.90 -13.96 -13.85
C SER A 152 -9.84 -15.07 -13.78
N ALA A 153 -9.95 -16.07 -14.67
CA ALA A 153 -9.17 -17.30 -14.61
C ALA A 153 -7.62 -17.10 -14.63
N CYS A 154 -7.15 -15.86 -14.78
CA CYS A 154 -5.80 -15.41 -14.48
C CYS A 154 -5.69 -14.75 -13.09
N ALA A 155 -6.25 -15.37 -12.04
CA ALA A 155 -6.30 -14.85 -10.67
C ALA A 155 -4.91 -14.75 -10.01
N ARG A 156 -4.04 -13.90 -10.55
CA ARG A 156 -2.84 -13.41 -9.89
C ARG A 156 -3.26 -12.27 -8.97
N GLY A 157 -3.82 -12.65 -7.82
CA GLY A 157 -3.83 -11.84 -6.60
C GLY A 157 -2.41 -11.62 -6.03
N GLU A 158 -1.40 -12.18 -6.68
CA GLU A 158 0.01 -11.90 -6.46
C GLU A 158 0.32 -10.45 -6.81
N VAL A 159 0.50 -9.67 -5.76
CA VAL A 159 1.32 -8.46 -5.78
C VAL A 159 2.62 -8.78 -6.53
N SER A 160 3.10 -7.88 -7.41
CA SER A 160 4.32 -8.15 -8.19
C SER A 160 5.47 -8.62 -7.27
N ASP A 161 6.40 -9.45 -7.77
CA ASP A 161 7.56 -9.89 -6.99
C ASP A 161 8.33 -8.71 -6.40
N ARG A 162 8.34 -7.58 -7.12
CA ARG A 162 8.86 -6.31 -6.65
C ARG A 162 8.03 -5.67 -5.54
N THR A 163 6.70 -5.79 -5.57
CA THR A 163 5.87 -5.35 -4.44
C THR A 163 6.22 -6.17 -3.22
N MET A 164 6.42 -7.48 -3.35
CA MET A 164 6.85 -8.37 -2.27
C MET A 164 8.25 -7.98 -1.75
N GLU A 165 9.19 -7.65 -2.64
CA GLU A 165 10.55 -7.19 -2.29
C GLU A 165 10.53 -5.80 -1.61
N LYS A 166 9.78 -4.84 -2.18
CA LYS A 166 9.62 -3.48 -1.62
C LYS A 166 8.77 -3.47 -0.35
N LEU A 167 7.91 -4.46 -0.14
CA LEU A 167 7.14 -4.65 1.08
C LEU A 167 8.02 -4.74 2.32
N TYR A 168 9.18 -5.36 2.18
CA TYR A 168 10.17 -5.48 3.25
C TYR A 168 10.98 -4.19 3.47
N SER A 169 10.87 -3.19 2.59
CA SER A 169 11.61 -1.92 2.65
C SER A 169 10.75 -0.65 2.76
N TYR A 170 9.45 -0.70 2.47
CA TYR A 170 8.55 0.46 2.56
C TYR A 170 7.97 0.64 3.98
N PRO A 171 7.97 1.86 4.54
CA PRO A 171 7.57 2.11 5.94
C PRO A 171 6.06 2.01 6.23
N LEU A 172 5.28 1.37 5.37
CA LEU A 172 3.81 1.24 5.52
C LEU A 172 3.37 -0.15 5.97
N ASN A 173 4.30 -1.09 6.15
CA ASN A 173 4.02 -2.46 6.59
C ASN A 173 4.93 -2.91 7.73
N CYS A 174 4.78 -2.28 8.89
CA CYS A 174 4.91 -3.01 10.14
C CYS A 174 4.31 -2.20 11.29
N PRO A 175 3.05 -2.44 11.70
CA PRO A 175 2.73 -2.24 13.09
C PRO A 175 3.55 -3.30 13.84
N ASP A 176 4.66 -2.86 14.44
CA ASP A 176 5.41 -3.63 15.43
C ASP A 176 6.47 -4.64 14.94
N ARG A 177 7.49 -4.13 14.23
CA ARG A 177 8.72 -4.91 13.96
C ARG A 177 9.48 -5.22 15.25
N ARG A 178 9.39 -4.38 16.29
CA ARG A 178 9.98 -4.67 17.61
C ARG A 178 9.30 -5.86 18.27
N ARG A 179 7.97 -5.92 18.36
CA ARG A 179 7.30 -7.11 18.94
C ARG A 179 7.51 -8.39 18.14
N THR A 180 7.53 -8.32 16.81
CA THR A 180 7.66 -9.55 15.99
C THR A 180 9.10 -10.08 15.97
N ASP A 181 10.10 -9.20 16.01
CA ASP A 181 11.51 -9.60 16.15
C ASP A 181 11.83 -10.04 17.59
N GLU A 182 11.23 -9.42 18.62
CA GLU A 182 11.31 -9.87 20.02
C GLU A 182 10.60 -11.22 20.24
N ALA A 183 9.44 -11.43 19.61
CA ALA A 183 8.73 -12.71 19.65
C ALA A 183 9.49 -13.83 18.92
N LYS A 184 10.17 -13.51 17.81
CA LYS A 184 11.06 -14.46 17.12
C LYS A 184 12.34 -14.75 17.91
N LYS A 185 12.94 -13.75 18.56
CA LYS A 185 14.08 -13.93 19.47
C LYS A 185 13.71 -14.82 20.66
N GLY A 186 12.58 -14.56 21.30
CA GLY A 186 12.11 -15.38 22.43
C GLY A 186 11.69 -16.80 22.05
N ALA A 187 11.23 -17.02 20.82
CA ALA A 187 10.92 -18.36 20.30
C ALA A 187 12.17 -19.15 19.91
N MET A 188 13.24 -18.48 19.46
CA MET A 188 14.53 -19.14 19.16
C MET A 188 15.36 -19.44 20.41
N GLU A 189 15.21 -18.67 21.50
CA GLU A 189 15.87 -18.95 22.78
C GLU A 189 15.21 -20.10 23.56
N LYS A 190 13.96 -20.47 23.26
CA LYS A 190 13.35 -21.71 23.74
C LYS A 190 13.72 -22.89 22.83
N LYS A 191 15.02 -23.15 22.67
CA LYS A 191 15.46 -24.50 22.32
C LYS A 191 15.12 -25.40 23.49
N GLU A 192 14.48 -26.52 23.17
CA GLU A 192 14.18 -27.62 24.09
C GLU A 192 15.38 -27.91 25.00
N PRO A 193 15.18 -28.02 26.33
CA PRO A 193 16.25 -28.53 27.18
C PRO A 193 16.56 -29.96 26.75
N ALA A 194 17.83 -30.20 26.45
CA ALA A 194 18.35 -31.52 26.11
C ALA A 194 17.86 -32.55 27.13
N VAL A 195 17.14 -33.56 26.65
CA VAL A 195 16.69 -34.70 27.45
C VAL A 195 17.93 -35.39 28.04
N ALA A 196 18.12 -35.24 29.35
CA ALA A 196 19.13 -35.98 30.08
C ALA A 196 18.77 -37.48 30.04
N LYS A 197 19.68 -38.29 29.48
CA LYS A 197 19.56 -39.76 29.49
C LYS A 197 19.50 -40.22 30.96
N ALA A 198 18.35 -40.75 31.37
CA ALA A 198 18.15 -41.31 32.69
C ALA A 198 19.03 -42.57 32.88
N LYS A 199 19.84 -42.56 33.94
CA LYS A 199 20.54 -43.75 34.43
C LYS A 199 19.53 -44.64 35.12
N THR A 200 19.40 -45.87 34.65
CA THR A 200 18.67 -46.96 35.29
C THR A 200 19.38 -47.34 36.60
N SER A 201 18.67 -47.23 37.72
CA SER A 201 19.05 -47.82 39.01
C SER A 201 17.77 -48.26 39.72
N HIS A 202 17.40 -49.52 39.54
CA HIS A 202 16.26 -50.13 40.21
C HIS A 202 16.76 -50.73 41.54
N PHE A 203 16.65 -49.96 42.62
CA PHE A 203 16.82 -50.47 43.98
C PHE A 203 15.46 -50.96 44.48
N GLY A 204 15.29 -52.29 44.50
CA GLY A 204 14.09 -52.97 44.94
C GLY A 204 13.95 -53.01 46.47
N ARG A 205 12.80 -52.47 46.91
CA ARG A 205 12.12 -52.52 48.21
C ARG A 205 12.58 -53.58 49.23
N PHE A 206 12.82 -53.08 50.45
CA PHE A 206 12.75 -53.81 51.72
C PHE A 206 11.40 -53.53 52.42
N PHE A 207 10.91 -54.55 53.15
CA PHE A 207 9.79 -54.63 54.12
C PHE A 207 8.37 -54.75 53.55
N LYS A 208 7.44 -55.58 54.06
CA LYS A 208 7.28 -56.20 55.40
C LYS A 208 6.22 -57.33 55.30
N GLY A 209 6.29 -58.37 56.13
CA GLY A 209 5.26 -59.41 56.29
C GLY A 209 5.83 -60.71 56.80
#